data_AF-M1D408-F1
#
_entry.id   AF-M1D408-F1
#
_cell.length_a   1.000
_cell.length_b   1.000
_cell.length_c   1.000
_cell.angle_alpha   90.00
_cell.angle_beta   90.00
_cell.angle_gamma   90.00
#
_symmetry.space_group_name_H-M   'P 1'
#
loop_
_entity.id
_entity.type
_entity.pdbx_description
1 polymer ?
#
loop_
_entity_poly.entity_id
_entity_poly.type
_entity_poly.pdbx_seq_one_letter_code
_entity_poly.pdbx_strand_id
1 'polypeptide(L)'
;MTHNGVYTDGTPTYGGYSDIMVTNEHYVVHWPENLPMEAAPLLCAGITTYSPLRYFGLDKPGMHIGVVGLGGLGHMAVKFAKAFGTKVTVISTSGASGSLDGIINTVSAIHTLLPLINLLKTHGKLVMVGAPEKPLELPVFPLLLRRKLVAGSAIGRMKETQEMVDFAAKHNITPDVEVVPMDYVNTALERLLKSDVKYRFVLDIGNTLNKN
;
A
#
# COMPACT_ATOMS: atom_id res chain seq x y z
N MET A 1 1.84 15.83 -7.57
CA MET A 1 1.27 14.57 -8.12
C MET A 1 2.04 14.24 -9.38
N THR A 2 2.24 12.95 -9.69
CA THR A 2 3.03 12.52 -10.86
C THR A 2 2.22 12.48 -12.17
N HIS A 3 0.89 12.53 -12.10
CA HIS A 3 0.00 12.59 -13.25
C HIS A 3 -1.30 13.32 -12.90
N ASN A 4 -1.94 13.96 -13.89
CA ASN A 4 -3.21 14.70 -13.75
C ASN A 4 -3.23 15.82 -12.68
N GLY A 5 -2.06 16.20 -12.17
CA GLY A 5 -1.85 17.45 -11.45
C GLY A 5 -1.34 18.55 -12.37
N VAL A 6 -1.20 19.75 -11.80
CA VAL A 6 -0.69 20.95 -12.48
C VAL A 6 0.58 21.41 -11.74
N TYR A 7 1.66 21.63 -12.48
CA TYR A 7 2.89 22.22 -11.96
C TYR A 7 2.71 23.69 -11.58
N THR A 8 3.67 24.26 -10.85
CA THR A 8 3.63 25.69 -10.46
C THR A 8 3.69 26.64 -11.65
N ASP A 9 4.18 26.17 -12.80
CA ASP A 9 4.21 26.91 -14.07
C ASP A 9 2.93 26.76 -14.90
N GLY A 10 1.92 26.04 -14.39
CA GLY A 10 0.65 25.81 -15.08
C GLY A 10 0.65 24.62 -16.05
N THR A 11 1.78 23.94 -16.24
CA THR A 11 1.85 22.77 -17.13
C THR A 11 1.25 21.51 -16.49
N PRO A 12 0.60 20.62 -17.26
CA PRO A 12 0.09 19.36 -16.73
C PRO A 12 1.24 18.39 -16.42
N THR A 13 1.03 17.57 -15.39
CA THR A 13 1.94 16.48 -15.04
C THR A 13 1.64 15.21 -15.85
N TYR A 14 2.66 14.64 -16.48
CA TYR A 14 2.60 13.36 -17.19
C TYR A 14 3.38 12.30 -16.39
N GLY A 15 2.78 11.11 -16.24
CA GLY A 15 3.34 10.02 -15.45
C GLY A 15 4.42 9.23 -16.19
N GLY A 16 5.02 8.26 -15.50
CA GLY A 16 6.17 7.48 -16.00
C GLY A 16 5.87 6.41 -17.06
N TYR A 17 4.72 6.46 -17.73
CA TYR A 17 4.47 5.62 -18.91
C TYR A 17 5.06 6.34 -20.14
N SER A 18 6.37 6.62 -20.07
CA SER A 18 7.14 7.46 -20.97
C SER A 18 8.58 6.93 -21.06
N ASP A 19 9.32 7.37 -22.08
CA ASP A 19 10.72 7.00 -22.31
C ASP A 19 11.68 7.72 -21.34
N ILE A 20 11.37 8.97 -20.99
CA ILE A 20 12.17 9.81 -20.10
C ILE A 20 11.27 10.45 -19.04
N MET A 21 11.81 10.63 -17.84
CA MET A 21 11.20 11.36 -16.74
C MET A 21 12.17 12.41 -16.20
N VAL A 22 11.71 13.65 -16.06
CA VAL A 22 12.44 14.74 -15.41
C VAL A 22 11.68 15.14 -14.15
N THR A 23 12.35 15.17 -13.01
CA THR A 23 11.76 15.58 -11.73
C THR A 23 12.79 16.31 -10.88
N ASN A 24 12.32 17.09 -9.91
CA ASN A 24 13.19 17.75 -8.94
C ASN A 24 13.83 16.70 -8.02
N GLU A 25 15.12 16.88 -7.72
CA GLU A 25 15.93 15.94 -6.92
C GLU A 25 15.33 15.61 -5.55
N HIS A 26 14.61 16.54 -4.92
CA HIS A 26 13.96 16.31 -3.62
C HIS A 26 12.87 15.24 -3.67
N TYR A 27 12.37 14.91 -4.86
CA TYR A 27 11.36 13.89 -5.10
C TYR A 27 11.92 12.62 -5.74
N VAL A 28 13.26 12.49 -5.80
CA VAL A 28 13.95 11.28 -6.27
C VAL A 28 14.33 10.43 -5.06
N VAL A 29 14.13 9.12 -5.18
CA VAL A 29 14.57 8.12 -4.19
C VAL A 29 15.87 7.49 -4.69
N HIS A 30 16.85 7.35 -3.81
CA HIS A 30 18.04 6.57 -4.11
C HIS A 30 17.69 5.08 -4.05
N TRP A 31 17.79 4.38 -5.18
CA TRP A 31 17.42 2.97 -5.28
C TRP A 31 18.60 2.06 -4.88
N PRO A 32 18.44 1.15 -3.90
CA PRO A 32 19.49 0.22 -3.50
C PRO A 32 19.86 -0.75 -4.63
N GLU A 33 21.16 -0.97 -4.86
CA GLU A 33 21.66 -1.84 -5.93
C GLU A 33 21.21 -3.29 -5.79
N ASN A 34 20.97 -3.75 -4.56
CA ASN A 34 20.54 -5.12 -4.27
C ASN A 34 19.02 -5.32 -4.36
N LEU A 35 18.26 -4.29 -4.77
CA LEU A 35 16.81 -4.34 -4.93
C LEU A 35 16.47 -4.37 -6.42
N PRO A 36 15.78 -5.42 -6.93
CA PRO A 36 15.43 -5.51 -8.35
C PRO A 36 14.54 -4.33 -8.77
N MET A 37 14.73 -3.82 -9.98
CA MET A 37 13.97 -2.65 -10.51
C MET A 37 12.48 -2.95 -10.64
N GLU A 38 12.11 -4.22 -10.84
CA GLU A 38 10.74 -4.71 -10.86
C GLU A 38 10.03 -4.54 -9.51
N ALA A 39 10.78 -4.27 -8.42
CA ALA A 39 10.20 -3.90 -7.14
C ALA A 39 9.67 -2.45 -7.08
N ALA A 40 9.60 -1.75 -8.22
CA ALA A 40 8.98 -0.44 -8.38
C ALA A 40 7.63 -0.24 -7.63
N PRO A 41 6.73 -1.24 -7.49
CA PRO A 41 5.50 -1.08 -6.70
C PRO A 41 5.72 -0.70 -5.22
N LEU A 42 6.94 -0.85 -4.67
CA LEU A 42 7.30 -0.33 -3.35
C LEU A 42 7.03 1.18 -3.22
N LEU A 43 7.28 1.96 -4.27
CA LEU A 43 7.11 3.42 -4.28
C LEU A 43 5.64 3.86 -4.20
N CYS A 44 4.69 2.93 -4.33
CA CYS A 44 3.26 3.18 -4.15
C CYS A 44 2.67 2.26 -3.06
N ALA A 45 2.58 0.97 -3.34
CA ALA A 45 2.03 -0.05 -2.44
C ALA A 45 2.82 -0.14 -1.14
N GLY A 46 4.15 -0.10 -1.27
CA GLY A 46 5.04 -0.31 -0.15
C GLY A 46 4.95 0.85 0.82
N ILE A 47 5.19 2.07 0.37
CA ILE A 47 5.14 3.25 1.24
C ILE A 47 3.74 3.46 1.86
N THR A 48 2.67 3.23 1.09
CA THR A 48 1.28 3.37 1.59
C THR A 48 0.97 2.40 2.73
N THR A 49 1.66 1.26 2.81
CA THR A 49 1.44 0.28 3.88
C THR A 49 2.51 0.38 4.98
N TYR A 50 3.74 0.74 4.63
CA TYR A 50 4.85 0.95 5.56
C TYR A 50 4.64 2.20 6.44
N SER A 51 4.28 3.35 5.84
CA SER A 51 4.11 4.62 6.57
C SER A 51 3.10 4.49 7.72
N PRO A 52 1.87 3.96 7.54
CA PRO A 52 0.95 3.79 8.66
C PRO A 52 1.41 2.74 9.68
N LEU A 53 2.10 1.68 9.28
CA LEU A 53 2.65 0.71 10.23
C LEU A 53 3.62 1.40 11.20
N ARG A 54 4.49 2.28 10.69
CA ARG A 54 5.44 3.08 11.49
C ARG A 54 4.74 4.18 12.28
N TYR A 55 3.97 5.02 11.60
CA TYR A 55 3.33 6.21 12.17
C TYR A 55 2.40 5.89 13.33
N PHE A 56 1.62 4.81 13.21
CA PHE A 56 0.70 4.37 14.25
C PHE A 56 1.34 3.41 15.27
N GLY A 57 2.65 3.16 15.19
CA GLY A 57 3.39 2.28 16.10
C GLY A 57 2.87 0.84 16.09
N LEU A 58 2.53 0.34 14.90
CA LEU A 58 2.10 -1.03 14.60
C LEU A 58 3.26 -1.90 14.10
N ASP A 59 4.49 -1.42 14.24
CA ASP A 59 5.75 -2.00 13.78
C ASP A 59 6.55 -2.65 14.92
N LYS A 60 5.96 -2.80 16.12
CA LYS A 60 6.67 -3.35 17.28
C LYS A 60 6.59 -4.89 17.27
N PRO A 61 7.72 -5.59 17.47
CA PRO A 61 7.73 -7.04 17.60
C PRO A 61 6.72 -7.55 18.63
N GLY A 62 6.03 -8.66 18.31
CA GLY A 62 5.02 -9.28 19.18
C GLY A 62 3.62 -8.67 19.11
N MET A 63 3.42 -7.53 18.44
CA MET A 63 2.07 -7.03 18.13
C MET A 63 1.33 -7.98 17.18
N HIS A 64 -0.01 -7.98 17.24
CA HIS A 64 -0.86 -8.76 16.37
C HIS A 64 -1.61 -7.84 15.39
N ILE A 65 -1.19 -7.87 14.13
CA ILE A 65 -1.68 -7.00 13.06
C ILE A 65 -2.63 -7.77 12.13
N GLY A 66 -3.81 -7.20 11.89
CA GLY A 66 -4.74 -7.63 10.87
C GLY A 66 -4.47 -6.96 9.53
N VAL A 67 -4.64 -7.68 8.43
CA VAL A 67 -4.66 -7.10 7.07
C VAL A 67 -5.97 -7.51 6.39
N VAL A 68 -6.77 -6.53 5.97
CA VAL A 68 -8.05 -6.76 5.30
C VAL A 68 -7.86 -6.57 3.79
N GLY A 69 -8.18 -7.62 3.03
CA GLY A 69 -7.91 -7.70 1.59
C GLY A 69 -6.48 -8.16 1.29
N LEU A 70 -6.34 -9.08 0.32
CA LEU A 70 -5.04 -9.63 -0.09
C LEU A 70 -4.80 -9.39 -1.58
N GLY A 71 -4.67 -8.10 -1.93
CA GLY A 71 -4.31 -7.65 -3.29
C GLY A 71 -2.97 -6.92 -3.31
N GLY A 72 -2.83 -5.97 -4.24
CA GLY A 72 -1.61 -5.20 -4.44
C GLY A 72 -1.11 -4.40 -3.24
N LEU A 73 -1.97 -3.93 -2.33
CA LEU A 73 -1.55 -3.30 -1.06
C LEU A 73 -1.45 -4.34 0.06
N GLY A 74 -2.46 -5.20 0.18
CA GLY A 74 -2.54 -6.20 1.25
C GLY A 74 -1.32 -7.11 1.34
N HIS A 75 -0.81 -7.62 0.21
CA HIS A 75 0.38 -8.47 0.22
C HIS A 75 1.62 -7.71 0.74
N MET A 76 1.78 -6.43 0.41
CA MET A 76 2.86 -5.60 0.94
C MET A 76 2.72 -5.34 2.43
N ALA A 77 1.50 -5.03 2.90
CA ALA A 77 1.24 -4.87 4.33
C ALA A 77 1.61 -6.13 5.12
N VAL A 78 1.32 -7.33 4.60
CA VAL A 78 1.73 -8.60 5.20
C VAL A 78 3.25 -8.73 5.24
N LYS A 79 3.96 -8.47 4.12
CA LYS A 79 5.42 -8.60 4.06
C LYS A 79 6.12 -7.66 5.04
N PHE A 80 5.73 -6.38 5.10
CA PHE A 80 6.29 -5.44 6.07
C PHE A 80 5.95 -5.78 7.52
N ALA A 81 4.69 -6.09 7.82
CA ALA A 81 4.29 -6.44 9.18
C ALA A 81 5.06 -7.68 9.70
N LYS A 82 5.28 -8.69 8.85
CA LYS A 82 6.12 -9.84 9.20
C LYS A 82 7.58 -9.45 9.42
N ALA A 83 8.16 -8.59 8.57
CA ALA A 83 9.53 -8.13 8.72
C ALA A 83 9.76 -7.29 10.00
N PHE A 84 8.72 -6.61 10.50
CA PHE A 84 8.73 -5.96 11.81
C PHE A 84 8.63 -6.93 13.01
N GLY A 85 8.50 -8.24 12.78
CA GLY A 85 8.38 -9.23 13.85
C GLY A 85 7.00 -9.28 14.49
N THR A 86 5.96 -8.80 13.80
CA THR A 86 4.57 -8.89 14.26
C THR A 86 3.94 -10.24 13.89
N LYS A 87 2.93 -10.65 14.64
CA LYS A 87 2.01 -11.71 14.24
C LYS A 87 1.00 -11.13 13.25
N VAL A 88 0.84 -11.74 12.09
CA VAL A 88 -0.06 -11.24 11.04
C VAL A 88 -1.27 -12.17 10.85
N THR A 89 -2.47 -11.60 10.79
CA THR A 89 -3.69 -12.29 10.39
C THR A 89 -4.29 -11.62 9.16
N VAL A 90 -4.43 -12.38 8.06
CA VAL A 90 -5.19 -11.93 6.89
C VAL A 90 -6.66 -12.14 7.17
N ILE A 91 -7.47 -11.09 7.03
CA ILE A 91 -8.90 -11.08 7.34
C ILE A 91 -9.67 -11.16 6.02
N SER A 92 -10.26 -12.32 5.76
CA SER A 92 -11.22 -12.54 4.67
C SER A 92 -12.64 -12.82 5.17
N THR A 93 -12.80 -13.28 6.42
CA THR A 93 -14.07 -13.57 7.10
C THR A 93 -13.97 -13.28 8.61
N SER A 94 -15.05 -13.50 9.37
CA SER A 94 -15.13 -13.19 10.81
C SER A 94 -14.06 -13.91 11.66
N GLY A 95 -13.49 -13.19 12.62
CA GLY A 95 -12.46 -13.69 13.55
C GLY A 95 -12.80 -13.43 15.01
N ALA A 96 -11.92 -13.83 15.92
CA ALA A 96 -12.09 -13.64 17.36
C ALA A 96 -12.02 -12.15 17.76
N SER A 97 -13.09 -11.65 18.38
CA SER A 97 -13.21 -10.26 18.85
C SER A 97 -12.10 -9.87 19.84
N GLY A 98 -11.59 -8.64 19.73
CA GLY A 98 -10.64 -8.08 20.70
C GLY A 98 -9.24 -8.68 20.69
N SER A 99 -8.78 -9.24 19.57
CA SER A 99 -7.50 -9.94 19.46
C SER A 99 -6.38 -9.15 18.77
N LEU A 100 -6.71 -8.11 18.00
CA LEU A 100 -5.75 -7.38 17.15
C LEU A 100 -5.35 -6.03 17.75
N ASP A 101 -4.05 -5.72 17.73
CA ASP A 101 -3.51 -4.43 18.16
C ASP A 101 -3.72 -3.34 17.09
N GLY A 102 -3.74 -3.74 15.81
CA GLY A 102 -4.08 -2.86 14.71
C GLY A 102 -4.52 -3.62 13.47
N ILE A 103 -5.17 -2.93 12.55
CA ILE A 103 -5.63 -3.46 11.27
C ILE A 103 -5.23 -2.48 10.16
N ILE A 104 -4.60 -2.98 9.11
CA ILE A 104 -4.41 -2.27 7.84
C ILE A 104 -5.50 -2.72 6.87
N ASN A 105 -6.43 -1.81 6.55
CA ASN A 105 -7.54 -2.09 5.66
C ASN A 105 -7.25 -1.61 4.24
N THR A 106 -7.06 -2.57 3.32
CA THR A 106 -6.67 -2.29 1.93
C THR A 106 -7.80 -2.49 0.93
N VAL A 107 -9.05 -2.62 1.39
CA VAL A 107 -10.19 -2.91 0.52
C VAL A 107 -10.71 -1.60 -0.10
N SER A 108 -10.73 -1.55 -1.44
CA SER A 108 -11.29 -0.43 -2.22
C SER A 108 -12.76 -0.63 -2.60
N ALA A 109 -13.41 -1.68 -2.10
CA ALA A 109 -14.84 -1.91 -2.25
C ALA A 109 -15.60 -1.51 -0.97
N ILE A 110 -16.91 -1.27 -1.10
CA ILE A 110 -17.78 -1.00 0.06
C ILE A 110 -17.86 -2.26 0.93
N HIS A 111 -17.62 -2.10 2.23
CA HIS A 111 -17.72 -3.16 3.22
C HIS A 111 -18.02 -2.56 4.60
N THR A 112 -18.44 -3.40 5.56
CA THR A 112 -18.82 -2.94 6.89
C THR A 112 -17.61 -2.80 7.82
N LEU A 113 -17.51 -1.70 8.55
CA LEU A 113 -16.41 -1.45 9.49
C LEU A 113 -16.63 -2.13 10.85
N LEU A 114 -17.89 -2.36 11.25
CA LEU A 114 -18.24 -2.90 12.56
C LEU A 114 -17.50 -4.22 12.90
N PRO A 115 -17.44 -5.23 12.01
CA PRO A 115 -16.72 -6.46 12.30
C PRO A 115 -15.23 -6.21 12.53
N LEU A 116 -14.61 -5.34 11.73
CA LEU A 116 -13.19 -4.99 11.85
C LEU A 116 -12.90 -4.27 13.17
N ILE A 117 -13.74 -3.30 13.53
CA ILE A 117 -13.62 -2.58 14.78
C ILE A 117 -13.77 -3.55 15.96
N ASN A 118 -14.63 -4.55 15.89
CA ASN A 118 -14.80 -5.55 16.94
C ASN A 118 -13.59 -6.46 17.14
N LEU A 119 -12.81 -6.73 16.08
CA LEU A 119 -11.55 -7.49 16.18
C LEU A 119 -10.46 -6.75 16.96
N LEU A 120 -10.53 -5.42 17.06
CA LEU A 120 -9.53 -4.63 17.77
C LEU A 120 -9.61 -4.78 19.29
N LYS A 121 -8.44 -4.88 19.92
CA LYS A 121 -8.21 -4.68 21.36
C LYS A 121 -8.60 -3.27 21.81
N THR A 122 -8.59 -3.03 23.13
CA THR A 122 -8.65 -1.67 23.69
C THR A 122 -7.47 -0.86 23.16
N HIS A 123 -7.70 0.39 22.75
CA HIS A 123 -6.72 1.24 22.06
C HIS A 123 -6.25 0.75 20.68
N GLY A 124 -6.90 -0.29 20.13
CA GLY A 124 -6.58 -0.78 18.81
C GLY A 124 -6.89 0.23 17.70
N LYS A 125 -6.18 0.10 16.59
CA LYS A 125 -6.20 1.08 15.49
C LYS A 125 -6.62 0.41 14.19
N LEU A 126 -7.68 0.90 13.56
CA LEU A 126 -8.07 0.55 12.20
C LEU A 126 -7.55 1.64 11.26
N VAL A 127 -6.61 1.30 10.39
CA VAL A 127 -6.03 2.24 9.43
C VAL A 127 -6.53 1.94 8.04
N MET A 128 -7.22 2.92 7.46
CA MET A 128 -7.80 2.89 6.13
C MET A 128 -6.74 3.33 5.12
N VAL A 129 -6.39 2.43 4.20
CA VAL A 129 -5.54 2.73 3.04
C VAL A 129 -6.21 2.36 1.71
N GLY A 130 -7.28 1.55 1.76
CA GLY A 130 -8.19 1.34 0.65
C GLY A 130 -9.12 2.55 0.45
N ALA A 131 -9.49 2.80 -0.81
CA ALA A 131 -10.28 3.97 -1.21
C ALA A 131 -11.57 3.52 -1.90
N PRO A 132 -12.67 3.28 -1.17
CA PRO A 132 -13.97 2.96 -1.77
C PRO A 132 -14.62 4.20 -2.39
N GLU A 133 -15.34 4.00 -3.50
CA GLU A 133 -16.03 5.08 -4.23
C GLU A 133 -17.21 5.66 -3.45
N LYS A 134 -17.82 4.88 -2.55
CA LYS A 134 -18.92 5.34 -1.68
C LYS A 134 -18.46 5.43 -0.22
N PRO A 135 -19.01 6.39 0.55
CA PRO A 135 -18.74 6.49 1.98
C PRO A 135 -19.05 5.19 2.73
N LEU A 136 -18.24 4.89 3.75
CA LEU A 136 -18.49 3.78 4.67
C LEU A 136 -19.20 4.29 5.92
N GLU A 137 -20.09 3.47 6.48
CA GLU A 137 -20.75 3.76 7.76
C GLU A 137 -19.79 3.48 8.93
N LEU A 138 -19.61 4.48 9.79
CA LEU A 138 -18.74 4.38 10.97
C LEU A 138 -19.58 4.21 12.25
N PRO A 139 -19.61 3.02 12.86
CA PRO A 139 -20.30 2.83 14.14
C PRO A 139 -19.50 3.49 15.27
N VAL A 140 -20.05 4.56 15.84
CA VAL A 140 -19.36 5.38 16.86
C VAL A 140 -19.25 4.66 18.21
N PHE A 141 -20.29 3.93 18.63
CA PHE A 141 -20.37 3.36 19.97
C PHE A 141 -19.22 2.36 20.31
N PRO A 142 -18.83 1.43 19.42
CA PRO A 142 -17.66 0.58 19.64
C PRO A 142 -16.33 1.34 19.79
N LEU A 143 -16.20 2.54 19.21
CA LEU A 143 -15.01 3.37 19.36
C LEU A 143 -14.94 3.96 20.77
N LEU A 144 -16.07 4.46 21.28
CA LEU A 144 -16.19 5.04 22.62
C LEU A 144 -15.88 4.02 23.71
N LEU A 145 -16.48 2.83 23.64
CA LEU A 145 -16.36 1.81 24.70
C LEU A 145 -14.93 1.34 24.99
N ARG A 146 -14.06 1.31 23.98
CA ARG A 146 -12.71 0.73 24.08
C ARG A 146 -11.60 1.68 23.61
N ARG A 147 -11.90 2.97 23.49
CA ARG A 147 -10.98 4.04 23.06
C ARG A 147 -10.22 3.66 21.78
N LYS A 148 -10.94 3.11 20.81
CA LYS A 148 -10.38 2.65 19.53
C LYS A 148 -10.26 3.82 18.54
N LEU A 149 -9.37 3.68 17.58
CA LEU A 149 -9.08 4.71 16.58
C LEU A 149 -9.34 4.18 15.17
N VAL A 150 -9.98 5.01 14.35
CA VAL A 150 -10.04 4.84 12.90
C VAL A 150 -9.31 6.02 12.27
N ALA A 151 -8.35 5.75 11.39
CA ALA A 151 -7.56 6.77 10.71
C ALA A 151 -7.36 6.44 9.23
N GLY A 152 -7.10 7.45 8.41
CA GLY A 152 -6.66 7.30 7.03
C GLY A 152 -5.15 7.48 6.90
N SER A 153 -4.55 6.85 5.90
CA SER A 153 -3.17 7.10 5.47
C SER A 153 -3.05 6.84 3.98
N ALA A 154 -2.29 7.68 3.29
CA ALA A 154 -2.03 7.55 1.86
C ALA A 154 -0.59 7.99 1.57
N ILE A 155 0.15 7.17 0.81
CA ILE A 155 1.55 7.42 0.45
C ILE A 155 2.39 7.66 1.73
N GLY A 156 3.50 8.37 1.63
CA GLY A 156 4.36 8.76 2.74
C GLY A 156 5.27 9.93 2.32
N ARG A 157 6.00 10.48 3.28
CA ARG A 157 6.97 11.56 3.00
C ARG A 157 8.21 10.99 2.30
N MET A 158 8.94 11.81 1.55
CA MET A 158 10.17 11.38 0.86
C MET A 158 11.18 10.70 1.79
N LYS A 159 11.36 11.23 3.00
CA LYS A 159 12.20 10.59 4.03
C LYS A 159 11.70 9.20 4.41
N GLU A 160 10.39 9.04 4.63
CA GLU A 160 9.78 7.73 4.93
C GLU A 160 9.88 6.77 3.74
N THR A 161 9.79 7.27 2.51
CA THR A 161 9.97 6.49 1.29
C THR A 161 11.39 5.95 1.18
N GLN A 162 12.40 6.79 1.42
CA GLN A 162 13.79 6.33 1.43
C GLN A 162 14.02 5.28 2.52
N GLU A 163 13.57 5.55 3.76
CA GLU A 163 13.66 4.60 4.87
C GLU A 163 12.98 3.25 4.55
N MET A 164 11.82 3.30 3.88
CA MET A 164 11.08 2.11 3.47
C MET A 164 11.84 1.30 2.42
N VAL A 165 12.41 1.96 1.42
CA VAL A 165 13.18 1.29 0.36
C VAL A 165 14.45 0.66 0.93
N ASP A 166 15.18 1.37 1.80
CA ASP A 166 16.37 0.84 2.47
C ASP A 166 16.01 -0.36 3.37
N PHE A 167 14.90 -0.27 4.10
CA PHE A 167 14.38 -1.37 4.91
C PHE A 167 14.00 -2.57 4.02
N ALA A 168 13.31 -2.34 2.91
CA ALA A 168 12.93 -3.39 1.98
C ALA A 168 14.15 -4.11 1.42
N ALA A 169 15.17 -3.37 0.99
CA ALA A 169 16.44 -3.92 0.52
C ALA A 169 17.17 -4.74 1.59
N LYS A 170 17.21 -4.25 2.84
CA LYS A 170 17.86 -4.96 3.96
C LYS A 170 17.14 -6.28 4.33
N HIS A 171 15.83 -6.31 4.18
CA HIS A 171 14.99 -7.44 4.59
C HIS A 171 14.52 -8.30 3.41
N ASN A 172 15.06 -8.08 2.20
CA ASN A 172 14.69 -8.80 0.98
C ASN A 172 13.18 -8.76 0.69
N ILE A 173 12.55 -7.61 0.91
CA ILE A 173 11.12 -7.41 0.69
C ILE A 173 10.90 -6.89 -0.72
N THR A 174 10.40 -7.76 -1.59
CA THR A 174 9.96 -7.39 -2.94
C THR A 174 8.46 -7.64 -3.10
N PRO A 175 7.75 -6.84 -3.91
CA PRO A 175 6.40 -7.15 -4.34
C PRO A 175 6.37 -8.39 -5.24
N ASP A 176 5.26 -9.12 -5.26
CA ASP A 176 5.06 -10.17 -6.27
C ASP A 176 4.46 -9.50 -7.51
N VAL A 177 5.14 -9.62 -8.65
CA VAL A 177 4.87 -8.84 -9.86
C VAL A 177 4.74 -9.70 -11.11
N GLU A 178 3.89 -9.23 -12.02
CA GLU A 178 3.83 -9.66 -13.41
C GLU A 178 4.42 -8.54 -14.27
N VAL A 179 5.61 -8.76 -14.81
CA VAL A 179 6.24 -7.81 -15.74
C VAL A 179 5.61 -8.01 -17.11
N VAL A 180 5.11 -6.93 -17.70
CA VAL A 180 4.38 -6.96 -18.98
C VAL A 180 4.95 -5.89 -19.93
N PRO A 181 4.93 -6.13 -21.24
CA PRO A 181 5.33 -5.13 -22.23
C PRO A 181 4.33 -3.97 -22.30
N MET A 182 4.75 -2.83 -22.84
CA MET A 182 3.93 -1.62 -22.95
C MET A 182 2.70 -1.80 -23.85
N ASP A 183 2.79 -2.61 -24.90
CA ASP A 183 1.66 -2.92 -25.79
C ASP A 183 0.55 -3.75 -25.11
N TYR A 184 0.88 -4.44 -24.01
CA TYR A 184 -0.07 -5.21 -23.20
C TYR A 184 -0.80 -4.37 -22.15
N VAL A 185 -0.51 -3.07 -22.02
CA VAL A 185 -1.03 -2.21 -20.94
C VAL A 185 -2.56 -2.21 -20.86
N ASN A 186 -3.26 -2.17 -22.00
CA ASN A 186 -4.73 -2.17 -22.01
C ASN A 186 -5.30 -3.49 -21.47
N THR A 187 -4.73 -4.62 -21.87
CA THR A 187 -5.12 -5.93 -21.33
C THR A 187 -4.78 -6.04 -19.84
N ALA A 188 -3.63 -5.52 -19.40
CA ALA A 188 -3.26 -5.47 -17.98
C ALA A 188 -4.27 -4.65 -17.17
N LEU A 189 -4.77 -3.52 -17.70
CA LEU A 189 -5.81 -2.71 -17.05
C LEU A 189 -7.14 -3.48 -16.92
N GLU A 190 -7.57 -4.18 -17.97
CA GLU A 190 -8.79 -5.02 -17.91
C GLU A 190 -8.67 -6.16 -16.88
N ARG A 191 -7.50 -6.81 -16.82
CA ARG A 191 -7.20 -7.85 -15.83
C ARG A 191 -7.17 -7.28 -14.41
N LEU A 192 -6.56 -6.12 -14.22
CA LEU A 192 -6.50 -5.42 -12.94
C LEU A 192 -7.90 -5.12 -12.39
N LEU A 193 -8.83 -4.64 -13.23
CA LEU A 193 -10.22 -4.39 -12.84
C LEU A 193 -10.93 -5.65 -12.36
N LYS A 194 -10.59 -6.81 -12.94
CA LYS A 194 -11.12 -8.13 -12.56
C LYS A 194 -10.34 -8.77 -11.39
N SER A 195 -9.37 -8.07 -10.81
CA SER A 195 -8.44 -8.61 -9.81
C SER A 195 -7.66 -9.85 -10.29
N ASP A 196 -7.45 -9.98 -11.60
CA ASP A 196 -6.74 -11.08 -12.26
C ASP A 196 -5.23 -10.77 -12.38
N VAL A 197 -4.58 -10.65 -11.24
CA VAL A 197 -3.13 -10.40 -11.13
C VAL A 197 -2.61 -10.86 -9.77
N LYS A 198 -1.40 -11.42 -9.72
CA LYS A 198 -0.75 -11.82 -8.47
C LYS A 198 0.62 -11.15 -8.30
N TYR A 199 0.73 -9.98 -7.67
CA TYR A 199 -0.32 -9.10 -7.12
C TYR A 199 -0.28 -7.69 -7.73
N ARG A 200 0.69 -7.40 -8.61
CA ARG A 200 0.93 -6.11 -9.26
C ARG A 200 1.44 -6.33 -10.68
N PHE A 201 1.03 -5.46 -11.60
CA PHE A 201 1.70 -5.34 -12.89
C PHE A 201 2.87 -4.35 -12.80
N VAL A 202 3.91 -4.61 -13.58
CA VAL A 202 5.03 -3.69 -13.83
C VAL A 202 5.24 -3.63 -15.34
N LEU A 203 5.28 -2.43 -15.90
CA LEU A 203 5.56 -2.27 -17.34
C LEU A 203 7.07 -2.26 -17.58
N ASP A 204 7.53 -3.08 -18.52
CA ASP A 204 8.91 -3.05 -18.99
C ASP A 204 9.10 -1.95 -20.04
N ILE A 205 9.11 -0.69 -19.57
CA ILE A 205 9.26 0.48 -20.43
C ILE A 205 10.60 0.44 -21.18
N GLY A 206 11.69 0.11 -20.48
CA GLY A 206 13.06 0.19 -21.03
C GLY A 206 13.27 -0.68 -22.27
N ASN A 207 12.63 -1.85 -22.32
CA ASN A 207 12.79 -2.79 -23.43
C ASN A 207 11.64 -2.73 -24.45
N THR A 208 10.45 -2.24 -24.08
CA THR A 208 9.23 -2.46 -24.89
C THR A 208 8.50 -1.20 -25.32
N LEU A 209 8.88 -0.03 -24.81
CA LEU A 209 8.35 1.22 -25.32
C LEU A 209 9.02 1.52 -26.69
N ASN A 210 8.21 1.58 -27.75
CA ASN A 210 8.69 1.92 -29.08
C ASN A 210 9.35 3.29 -29.08
N LYS A 211 10.63 3.34 -29.45
CA LYS A 211 11.37 4.56 -29.72
C LYS A 211 11.10 4.93 -31.17
N ASN A 212 10.07 5.75 -31.41
CA ASN A 212 9.88 6.39 -32.71
C ASN A 212 10.96 7.45 -32.94
#